data_AF-A0A8X7S5Z0-F1
#
_entry.id   AF-A0A8X7S5Z0-F1
#
_cell.length_a   1.000
_cell.length_b   1.000
_cell.length_c   1.000
_cell.angle_alpha   90.00
_cell.angle_beta   90.00
_cell.angle_gamma   90.00
#
_symmetry.space_group_name_H-M   'P 1'
#
loop_
_entity.id
_entity.type
_entity.pdbx_description
1 polymer ?
#
loop_
_entity_poly.entity_id
_entity_poly.type
_entity_poly.pdbx_seq_one_letter_code
_entity_poly.pdbx_strand_id
1 'polypeptide(L)'
;MSSPVNLLLDLGTNLTWLNCRKIRLLTSLHAVSCKSSTCKSIPGNGCDVKNTCLYTQPRPLGTNPAVATGRVVQDNATIFTTTVGKPISIAPSRRFTFSCAVEKYLQGMAPPIAGVVALSPGEFPFWRQIASAYNVIPKFALCLPSTSRGLGYFYIGTHSFGGSNPVPMTLTPLKIDSGKYLISLTSIYVDGVPLTLDPSLLEGGASPVRWFHTPYYKPISTMLLLSLLR
;
A
#
# COMPACT_ATOMS: atom_id res chain seq x y z
N MET A 1 2.51 -17.87 20.69
CA MET A 1 2.99 -16.53 20.29
C MET A 1 2.75 -16.34 18.80
N SER A 2 2.17 -15.22 18.36
CA SER A 2 2.00 -14.93 16.93
C SER A 2 3.17 -14.06 16.48
N SER A 3 3.98 -14.52 15.52
CA SER A 3 5.05 -13.69 14.95
C SER A 3 4.44 -12.62 14.04
N PRO A 4 4.93 -11.37 14.07
CA PRO A 4 4.53 -10.37 13.10
C PRO A 4 4.94 -10.81 11.69
N VAL A 5 4.12 -10.44 10.71
CA VAL A 5 4.38 -10.67 9.29
C VAL A 5 4.91 -9.40 8.65
N ASN A 6 5.95 -9.53 7.84
CA ASN A 6 6.52 -8.39 7.13
C ASN A 6 5.75 -8.16 5.84
N LEU A 7 5.33 -6.93 5.60
CA LEU A 7 4.56 -6.54 4.42
C LEU A 7 5.24 -5.37 3.71
N LEU A 8 5.23 -5.41 2.38
CA LEU A 8 5.72 -4.32 1.53
C LEU A 8 4.64 -3.24 1.41
N LEU A 9 5.00 -1.96 1.54
CA LEU A 9 4.12 -0.85 1.19
C LEU A 9 4.19 -0.57 -0.31
N ASP A 10 3.03 -0.46 -0.97
CA ASP A 10 3.00 -0.11 -2.40
C ASP A 10 1.88 0.88 -2.75
N LEU A 11 2.27 2.01 -3.35
CA LEU A 11 1.36 3.05 -3.82
C LEU A 11 0.61 2.66 -5.12
N GLY A 12 1.07 1.63 -5.83
CA GLY A 12 0.43 1.16 -7.07
C GLY A 12 -0.63 0.08 -6.87
N THR A 13 -0.60 -0.64 -5.74
CA THR A 13 -1.49 -1.77 -5.50
C THR A 13 -2.87 -1.29 -5.04
N ASN A 14 -3.93 -1.81 -5.67
CA ASN A 14 -5.33 -1.44 -5.41
C ASN A 14 -5.95 -2.13 -4.19
N LEU A 15 -5.55 -3.38 -3.92
CA LEU A 15 -6.06 -4.17 -2.81
C LEU A 15 -4.92 -4.87 -2.08
N THR A 16 -4.88 -4.72 -0.75
CA THR A 16 -3.91 -5.40 0.11
C THR A 16 -4.00 -6.90 -0.13
N TRP A 17 -2.86 -7.55 -0.26
CA TRP A 17 -2.82 -8.99 -0.45
C TRP A 17 -1.80 -9.63 0.44
N LEU A 18 -2.15 -10.79 0.99
CA LEU A 18 -1.38 -11.48 2.01
C LEU A 18 -1.30 -12.97 1.70
N ASN A 19 -0.20 -13.59 2.10
CA ASN A 19 -0.11 -15.05 2.17
C ASN A 19 -0.89 -15.53 3.39
N CYS A 20 -2.17 -15.82 3.18
CA CYS A 20 -3.06 -16.26 4.25
C CYS A 20 -2.61 -17.55 4.94
N ARG A 21 -1.75 -18.37 4.32
CA ARG A 21 -1.14 -19.55 4.98
C ARG A 21 -0.10 -19.17 6.03
N LYS A 22 0.49 -17.98 5.92
CA LYS A 22 1.46 -17.43 6.89
C LYS A 22 0.78 -16.60 7.98
N ILE A 23 -0.53 -16.35 7.89
CA ILE A 23 -1.29 -15.63 8.91
C ILE A 23 -1.88 -16.64 9.88
N ARG A 24 -1.51 -16.52 11.16
CA ARG A 24 -1.89 -17.48 12.20
C ARG A 24 -3.30 -17.27 12.78
N LEU A 25 -3.90 -16.09 12.57
CA LEU A 25 -5.17 -15.66 13.15
C LEU A 25 -6.07 -15.07 12.06
N LEU A 26 -6.86 -15.92 11.42
CA LEU A 26 -7.98 -15.56 10.53
C LEU A 26 -9.23 -16.20 11.13
N THR A 27 -9.95 -15.46 11.97
CA THR A 27 -10.99 -16.01 12.86
C THR A 27 -12.40 -15.87 12.30
N SER A 28 -12.61 -15.03 11.29
CA SER A 28 -13.92 -14.76 10.67
C SER A 28 -13.78 -14.55 9.16
N LEU A 29 -12.94 -15.37 8.52
CA LEU A 29 -12.64 -15.27 7.10
C LEU A 29 -13.86 -15.63 6.24
N HIS A 30 -14.32 -14.68 5.44
CA HIS A 30 -15.42 -14.86 4.49
C HIS A 30 -14.96 -14.56 3.06
N ALA A 31 -15.28 -15.44 2.13
CA ALA A 31 -15.04 -15.19 0.71
C ALA A 31 -16.02 -14.14 0.18
N VAL A 32 -15.52 -13.18 -0.59
CA VAL A 32 -16.36 -12.17 -1.24
C VAL A 32 -17.01 -12.78 -2.48
N SER A 33 -18.33 -12.66 -2.62
CA SER A 33 -19.03 -13.14 -3.82
C SER A 33 -18.68 -12.30 -5.04
N CYS A 34 -18.50 -12.95 -6.19
CA CYS A 34 -18.27 -12.32 -7.50
C CYS A 34 -19.34 -11.27 -7.86
N LYS A 35 -20.61 -11.48 -7.46
CA LYS A 35 -21.71 -10.57 -7.77
C LYS A 35 -21.79 -9.34 -6.85
N SER A 36 -21.01 -9.32 -5.77
CA SER A 36 -21.04 -8.23 -4.78
C SER A 36 -20.56 -6.90 -5.36
N SER A 37 -21.06 -5.79 -4.81
CA SER A 37 -20.56 -4.44 -5.11
C SER A 37 -19.08 -4.29 -4.77
N THR A 38 -18.63 -4.93 -3.69
CA THR A 38 -17.21 -5.00 -3.29
C THR A 38 -16.35 -5.55 -4.43
N CYS A 39 -16.73 -6.70 -5.01
CA CYS A 39 -15.95 -7.31 -6.08
C CYS A 39 -15.88 -6.42 -7.33
N LYS A 40 -17.03 -5.85 -7.73
CA LYS A 40 -17.14 -4.98 -8.90
C LYS A 40 -16.32 -3.69 -8.78
N SER A 41 -16.04 -3.26 -7.55
CA SER A 41 -15.33 -2.01 -7.26
C SER A 41 -13.81 -2.21 -7.10
N ILE A 42 -13.32 -3.45 -7.21
CA ILE A 42 -11.89 -3.76 -7.16
C ILE A 42 -11.33 -3.77 -8.59
N PRO A 43 -10.38 -2.90 -8.96
CA PRO A 43 -9.74 -2.96 -10.27
C PRO A 43 -9.01 -4.30 -10.48
N GLY A 44 -9.15 -4.89 -11.67
CA GLY A 44 -8.56 -6.19 -11.96
C GLY A 44 -9.27 -7.37 -11.27
N ASN A 45 -10.55 -7.19 -10.90
CA ASN A 45 -11.37 -8.27 -10.38
C ASN A 45 -11.67 -9.34 -11.43
N GLY A 46 -11.95 -10.54 -10.96
CA GLY A 46 -12.43 -11.67 -11.76
C GLY A 46 -13.29 -12.60 -10.91
N CYS A 47 -13.68 -13.73 -11.48
CA CYS A 47 -14.51 -14.70 -10.77
C CYS A 47 -14.00 -16.13 -10.99
N ASP A 48 -13.98 -16.93 -9.93
CA ASP A 48 -13.74 -18.36 -10.05
C ASP A 48 -15.03 -19.11 -10.39
N VAL A 49 -14.88 -20.41 -10.72
CA VAL A 49 -16.00 -21.31 -11.03
C VAL A 49 -17.00 -21.47 -9.88
N LYS A 50 -16.62 -21.11 -8.65
CA LYS A 50 -17.47 -21.16 -7.46
C LYS A 50 -18.11 -19.81 -7.14
N ASN A 51 -18.13 -18.87 -8.10
CA ASN A 51 -18.67 -17.52 -7.94
C ASN A 51 -17.98 -16.72 -6.80
N THR A 52 -16.72 -17.04 -6.52
CA THR A 52 -15.88 -16.29 -5.57
C THR A 52 -15.14 -15.19 -6.32
N CYS A 53 -15.08 -14.01 -5.72
CA CYS A 53 -14.34 -12.89 -6.25
C CYS A 53 -12.84 -13.15 -6.24
N LEU A 54 -12.22 -12.80 -7.33
CA LEU A 54 -10.80 -12.93 -7.57
C LEU A 54 -10.18 -11.54 -7.79
N TYR A 55 -8.91 -11.39 -7.42
CA TYR A 55 -8.13 -10.18 -7.65
C TYR A 55 -6.83 -10.55 -8.35
N THR A 56 -6.61 -9.94 -9.52
CA THR A 56 -5.35 -10.04 -10.25
C THR A 56 -4.34 -9.07 -9.63
N GLN A 57 -3.32 -9.62 -8.99
CA GLN A 57 -2.33 -8.85 -8.25
C GLN A 57 -1.28 -8.28 -9.21
N PRO A 58 -1.00 -6.97 -9.17
CA PRO A 58 0.20 -6.42 -9.79
C PRO A 58 1.42 -6.98 -9.06
N ARG A 59 2.50 -7.30 -9.80
CA ARG A 59 3.78 -7.72 -9.20
C ARG A 59 4.69 -6.49 -9.12
N PRO A 60 4.82 -5.83 -7.95
CA PRO A 60 5.53 -4.55 -7.88
C PRO A 60 7.04 -4.68 -8.17
N LEU A 61 7.58 -5.90 -8.05
CA LEU A 61 9.01 -6.22 -8.17
C LEU A 61 9.32 -7.27 -9.27
N GLY A 62 8.33 -7.63 -10.11
CA GLY A 62 8.47 -8.69 -11.11
C GLY A 62 8.63 -8.19 -12.54
N THR A 63 9.28 -8.98 -13.39
CA THR A 63 9.42 -8.73 -14.85
C THR A 63 8.12 -8.93 -15.64
N ASN A 64 7.16 -9.68 -15.10
CA ASN A 64 5.83 -9.86 -15.68
C ASN A 64 4.83 -8.88 -15.04
N PRO A 65 4.02 -8.16 -15.83
CA PRO A 65 3.23 -7.01 -15.37
C PRO A 65 2.14 -7.37 -14.35
N ALA A 66 1.51 -8.54 -14.48
CA ALA A 66 0.60 -9.09 -13.49
C ALA A 66 0.32 -10.57 -13.80
N VAL A 67 0.70 -11.48 -12.91
CA VAL A 67 0.34 -12.90 -13.05
C VAL A 67 0.18 -13.49 -11.65
N ALA A 68 -1.02 -13.35 -11.10
CA ALA A 68 -1.47 -14.07 -9.91
C ALA A 68 -2.91 -13.65 -9.59
N THR A 69 -3.84 -14.59 -9.65
CA THR A 69 -5.21 -14.37 -9.22
C THR A 69 -5.37 -14.90 -7.79
N GLY A 70 -5.63 -14.02 -6.82
CA GLY A 70 -5.91 -14.37 -5.42
C GLY A 70 -7.39 -14.26 -5.09
N ARG A 71 -7.89 -15.01 -4.10
CA ARG A 71 -9.30 -14.89 -3.66
C ARG A 71 -9.47 -13.64 -2.83
N VAL A 72 -10.50 -12.86 -3.11
CA VAL A 72 -10.88 -11.71 -2.27
C VAL A 72 -11.68 -12.22 -1.09
N VAL A 73 -11.25 -11.80 0.09
CA VAL A 73 -11.77 -12.24 1.38
C VAL A 73 -12.01 -11.03 2.28
N GLN A 74 -12.84 -11.23 3.28
CA GLN A 74 -13.13 -10.28 4.34
C GLN A 74 -12.91 -10.96 5.69
N ASP A 75 -12.19 -10.31 6.60
CA ASP A 75 -11.98 -10.81 7.95
C ASP A 75 -11.95 -9.64 8.94
N ASN A 76 -12.02 -9.95 10.23
CA ASN A 76 -11.72 -9.00 11.28
C ASN A 76 -10.22 -8.70 11.27
N ALA A 77 -9.85 -7.43 11.47
CA ALA A 77 -8.46 -7.03 11.57
C ALA A 77 -8.20 -6.27 12.87
N THR A 78 -7.10 -6.62 13.54
CA THR A 78 -6.59 -5.91 14.69
C THR A 78 -5.31 -5.18 14.27
N ILE A 79 -5.25 -3.88 14.53
CA ILE A 79 -4.12 -3.03 14.15
C ILE A 79 -3.48 -2.49 15.41
N PHE A 80 -2.17 -2.64 15.52
CA PHE A 80 -1.40 -2.09 16.64
C PHE A 80 -0.88 -0.72 16.26
N THR A 81 -1.14 0.29 17.11
CA THR A 81 -0.63 1.64 16.92
C THR A 81 0.67 1.83 17.70
N THR A 82 1.64 2.52 17.09
CA THR A 82 2.97 2.71 17.64
C THR A 82 3.03 3.69 18.81
N THR A 83 2.05 4.60 18.95
CA THR A 83 2.06 5.66 19.96
C THR A 83 1.47 5.26 21.31
N VAL A 84 0.62 4.22 21.37
CA VAL A 84 -0.07 3.84 22.60
C VAL A 84 0.13 2.36 22.95
N GLY A 85 0.69 1.54 22.05
CA GLY A 85 0.84 0.10 22.27
C GLY A 85 -0.49 -0.63 22.51
N LYS A 86 -1.62 0.09 22.38
CA LYS A 86 -2.95 -0.47 22.52
C LYS A 86 -3.41 -0.93 21.14
N PRO A 87 -3.73 -2.24 20.97
CA PRO A 87 -4.37 -2.70 19.76
C PRO A 87 -5.69 -1.97 19.59
N ILE A 88 -5.89 -1.41 18.40
CA ILE A 88 -7.20 -0.92 17.99
C ILE A 88 -7.79 -2.01 17.11
N SER A 89 -8.88 -2.60 17.61
CA SER A 89 -9.62 -3.60 16.85
C SER A 89 -10.59 -2.90 15.91
N ILE A 90 -10.53 -3.23 14.63
CA ILE A 90 -11.59 -2.82 13.70
C ILE A 90 -12.86 -3.53 14.16
N ALA A 91 -13.94 -2.78 14.34
CA ALA A 91 -15.21 -3.35 14.72
C ALA A 91 -15.60 -4.49 13.76
N PRO A 92 -16.13 -5.63 14.25
CA PRO A 92 -16.49 -6.78 13.41
C PRO A 92 -17.44 -6.45 12.26
N SER A 93 -18.20 -5.35 12.37
CA SER A 93 -19.12 -4.85 11.34
C SER A 93 -18.43 -4.23 10.12
N ARG A 94 -17.14 -3.85 10.21
CA ARG A 94 -16.39 -3.15 9.16
C ARG A 94 -15.27 -4.01 8.58
N ARG A 95 -15.56 -5.31 8.39
CA ARG A 95 -14.64 -6.36 7.93
C ARG A 95 -13.64 -5.85 6.90
N PHE A 96 -12.36 -6.07 7.17
CA PHE A 96 -11.26 -5.67 6.31
C PHE A 96 -11.25 -6.54 5.05
N THR A 97 -11.27 -5.91 3.88
CA THR A 97 -11.27 -6.58 2.57
C THR A 97 -9.84 -6.67 2.05
N PHE A 98 -9.38 -7.88 1.72
CA PHE A 98 -8.04 -8.13 1.19
C PHE A 98 -8.03 -9.38 0.29
N SER A 99 -6.91 -9.65 -0.36
CA SER A 99 -6.75 -10.83 -1.20
C SER A 99 -5.81 -11.86 -0.56
N CYS A 100 -6.23 -13.13 -0.53
CA CYS A 100 -5.36 -14.25 -0.18
C CYS A 100 -4.53 -14.69 -1.40
N ALA A 101 -3.23 -14.42 -1.34
CA ALA A 101 -2.24 -14.85 -2.32
C ALA A 101 -1.71 -16.26 -2.03
N VAL A 102 -1.32 -16.98 -3.08
CA VAL A 102 -0.61 -18.27 -3.00
C VAL A 102 0.89 -18.03 -3.00
N GLU A 103 1.64 -18.85 -2.26
CA GLU A 103 3.09 -18.68 -2.03
C GLU A 103 3.94 -18.61 -3.30
N LYS A 104 3.55 -19.30 -4.39
CA LYS A 104 4.22 -19.22 -5.69
C LYS A 104 4.28 -17.80 -6.28
N TYR A 105 3.44 -16.89 -5.79
CA TYR A 105 3.37 -15.50 -6.25
C TYR A 105 4.24 -14.53 -5.45
N LEU A 106 4.86 -15.01 -4.37
CA LEU A 106 5.85 -14.26 -3.57
C LEU A 106 7.28 -14.43 -4.09
N GLN A 107 7.49 -15.25 -5.12
CA GLN A 107 8.81 -15.49 -5.71
C GLN A 107 9.41 -14.17 -6.24
N GLY A 108 10.63 -13.86 -5.80
CA GLY A 108 11.34 -12.62 -6.13
C GLY A 108 11.20 -11.49 -5.09
N MET A 109 10.35 -11.65 -4.07
CA MET A 109 10.34 -10.75 -2.91
C MET A 109 11.38 -11.23 -1.89
N ALA A 110 12.21 -10.33 -1.35
CA ALA A 110 13.20 -10.75 -0.36
C ALA A 110 12.46 -11.29 0.87
N PRO A 111 12.82 -12.51 1.33
CA PRO A 111 12.29 -13.05 2.57
C PRO A 111 12.58 -12.11 3.75
N PRO A 112 11.69 -11.96 4.73
CA PRO A 112 10.48 -12.75 5.01
C PRO A 112 9.16 -12.03 4.66
N ILE A 113 9.04 -11.42 3.48
CA ILE A 113 7.79 -10.73 3.09
C ILE A 113 6.63 -11.73 2.87
N ALA A 114 5.50 -11.44 3.51
CA ALA A 114 4.29 -12.24 3.47
C ALA A 114 3.15 -11.57 2.68
N GLY A 115 3.37 -10.41 2.06
CA GLY A 115 2.35 -9.71 1.29
C GLY A 115 2.67 -8.24 1.02
N VAL A 116 1.67 -7.53 0.50
CA VAL A 116 1.73 -6.10 0.17
C VAL A 116 0.54 -5.37 0.79
N VAL A 117 0.83 -4.25 1.45
CA VAL A 117 -0.15 -3.26 1.89
C VAL A 117 -0.41 -2.30 0.73
N ALA A 118 -1.65 -2.27 0.27
CA ALA A 118 -2.10 -1.38 -0.79
C ALA A 118 -2.25 0.05 -0.29
N LEU A 119 -1.62 0.98 -1.00
CA LEU A 119 -1.67 2.41 -0.69
C LEU A 119 -2.17 3.28 -1.85
N SER A 120 -2.68 2.69 -2.93
CA SER A 120 -3.19 3.42 -4.10
C SER A 120 -4.35 4.39 -3.80
N PRO A 121 -4.75 5.25 -4.76
CA PRO A 121 -5.90 6.14 -4.62
C PRO A 121 -7.27 5.45 -4.73
N GLY A 122 -7.32 4.12 -4.92
CA GLY A 122 -8.55 3.37 -5.18
C GLY A 122 -9.50 3.26 -3.97
N GLU A 123 -10.55 2.44 -4.12
CA GLU A 123 -11.61 2.28 -3.12
C GLU A 123 -11.25 1.41 -1.91
N PHE A 124 -10.42 0.38 -2.10
CA PHE A 124 -10.04 -0.58 -1.04
C PHE A 124 -8.55 -0.63 -0.64
N PRO A 125 -7.71 0.42 -0.82
CA PRO A 125 -6.38 0.39 -0.24
C PRO A 125 -6.50 0.35 1.28
N PHE A 126 -5.47 -0.19 1.95
CA PHE A 126 -5.46 -0.37 3.40
C PHE A 126 -5.85 0.91 4.13
N TRP A 127 -5.19 2.03 3.80
CA TRP A 127 -5.38 3.30 4.49
C TRP A 127 -6.82 3.81 4.42
N ARG A 128 -7.52 3.63 3.29
CA ARG A 128 -8.90 4.10 3.11
C ARG A 128 -9.88 3.23 3.89
N GLN A 129 -9.66 1.91 3.92
CA GLN A 129 -10.44 1.01 4.77
C GLN A 129 -10.29 1.36 6.25
N ILE A 130 -9.08 1.70 6.71
CA ILE A 130 -8.85 2.12 8.10
C ILE A 130 -9.49 3.48 8.36
N ALA A 131 -9.31 4.44 7.46
CA ALA A 131 -9.88 5.77 7.62
C ALA A 131 -11.41 5.71 7.74
N SER A 132 -12.05 4.93 6.86
CA SER A 132 -13.49 4.65 6.93
C SER A 132 -13.87 3.92 8.21
N ALA A 133 -13.11 2.89 8.60
CA ALA A 133 -13.42 2.08 9.78
C ALA A 133 -13.48 2.90 11.08
N TYR A 134 -12.59 3.88 11.21
CA TYR A 134 -12.48 4.74 12.39
C TYR A 134 -13.13 6.11 12.23
N ASN A 135 -13.80 6.36 11.10
CA ASN A 135 -14.41 7.66 10.78
C ASN A 135 -13.42 8.83 10.93
N VAL A 136 -12.19 8.65 10.42
CA VAL A 136 -11.16 9.68 10.39
C VAL A 136 -10.97 10.21 8.97
N ILE A 137 -10.29 11.35 8.87
CA ILE A 137 -10.03 12.00 7.59
C ILE A 137 -9.30 11.03 6.64
N PRO A 138 -9.78 10.82 5.40
CA PRO A 138 -9.18 9.90 4.44
C PRO A 138 -7.88 10.47 3.86
N LYS A 139 -6.84 10.50 4.69
CA LYS A 139 -5.49 10.90 4.34
C LYS A 139 -4.49 10.00 5.07
N PHE A 140 -3.29 9.89 4.51
CA PHE A 140 -2.19 9.21 5.16
C PHE A 140 -0.87 9.96 4.96
N ALA A 141 0.10 9.66 5.81
CA ALA A 141 1.46 10.18 5.70
C ALA A 141 2.47 9.05 5.91
N LEU A 142 3.59 9.13 5.18
CA LEU A 142 4.72 8.21 5.29
C LEU A 142 5.94 8.98 5.76
N CYS A 143 6.52 8.55 6.87
CA CYS A 143 7.85 8.95 7.31
C CYS A 143 8.76 7.74 7.11
N LEU A 144 9.46 7.71 5.97
CA LEU A 144 10.34 6.59 5.63
C LEU A 144 11.71 6.79 6.29
N PRO A 145 12.32 5.73 6.85
CA PRO A 145 13.63 5.84 7.45
C PRO A 145 14.68 6.07 6.36
N SER A 146 15.69 6.89 6.66
CA SER A 146 16.83 7.13 5.76
C SER A 146 17.82 5.95 5.71
N THR A 147 17.70 4.99 6.62
CA THR A 147 18.57 3.82 6.72
C THR A 147 17.75 2.53 6.79
N SER A 148 18.36 1.43 6.34
CA SER A 148 17.74 0.10 6.38
C SER A 148 17.48 -0.44 7.80
N ARG A 149 18.09 0.18 8.82
CA ARG A 149 17.93 -0.18 10.25
C ARG A 149 17.03 0.80 11.01
N GLY A 150 16.64 1.91 10.39
CA GLY A 150 15.79 2.92 11.03
C GLY A 150 14.33 2.49 11.06
N LEU A 151 13.57 3.03 12.02
CA LEU A 151 12.13 2.87 12.07
C LEU A 151 11.46 3.98 11.26
N GLY A 152 10.53 3.57 10.39
CA GLY A 152 9.60 4.47 9.73
C GLY A 152 8.25 4.50 10.44
N TYR A 153 7.45 5.49 10.08
CA TYR A 153 6.09 5.62 10.59
C TYR A 153 5.09 5.81 9.45
N PHE A 154 3.93 5.17 9.61
CA PHE A 154 2.80 5.27 8.72
C PHE A 154 1.60 5.79 9.50
N TYR A 155 1.10 6.95 9.10
CA TYR A 155 0.02 7.65 9.79
C TYR A 155 -1.23 7.64 8.92
N ILE A 156 -2.39 7.47 9.53
CA ILE A 156 -3.70 7.52 8.87
C ILE A 156 -4.58 8.48 9.67
N GLY A 157 -5.29 9.38 8.99
CA GLY A 157 -6.24 10.29 9.64
C GLY A 157 -5.63 11.57 10.24
N THR A 158 -4.31 11.65 10.38
CA THR A 158 -3.63 12.82 10.96
C THR A 158 -2.45 13.30 10.10
N HIS A 159 -2.12 14.58 10.24
CA HIS A 159 -0.94 15.22 9.67
C HIS A 159 0.15 15.45 10.74
N SER A 160 -0.19 15.28 12.01
CA SER A 160 0.72 15.50 13.12
C SER A 160 1.58 14.25 13.29
N PHE A 161 2.88 14.37 13.00
CA PHE A 161 3.90 13.32 13.17
C PHE A 161 4.20 13.01 14.65
N GLY A 162 3.22 13.16 15.55
CA GLY A 162 3.33 12.82 16.98
C GLY A 162 4.15 13.80 17.83
N GLY A 163 4.52 14.97 17.32
CA GLY A 163 5.23 16.02 18.07
C GLY A 163 4.36 17.23 18.41
N SER A 164 4.71 17.96 19.47
CA SER A 164 4.09 19.24 19.87
C SER A 164 4.34 20.38 18.88
N ASN A 165 5.28 20.20 17.95
CA ASN A 165 5.60 21.16 16.89
C ASN A 165 5.10 20.63 15.54
N PRO A 166 4.28 21.40 14.80
CA PRO A 166 3.89 21.03 13.44
C PRO A 166 5.14 20.96 12.55
N VAL A 167 5.32 19.82 11.87
CA VAL A 167 6.35 19.71 10.82
C VAL A 167 5.96 20.69 9.70
N PRO A 168 6.83 21.63 9.29
CA PRO A 168 6.54 22.52 8.18
C PRO A 168 6.23 21.71 6.92
N MET A 169 5.07 21.94 6.32
CA MET A 169 4.62 21.23 5.12
C MET A 169 4.58 22.19 3.95
N THR A 170 5.22 21.79 2.85
CA THR A 170 5.01 22.42 1.54
C THR A 170 3.96 21.61 0.80
N LEU A 171 2.95 22.30 0.25
CA LEU A 171 1.84 21.66 -0.45
C LEU A 171 1.96 21.87 -1.95
N THR A 172 1.61 20.83 -2.71
CA THR A 172 1.48 20.88 -4.17
C THR A 172 0.19 20.18 -4.57
N PRO A 173 -0.52 20.64 -5.61
CA PRO A 173 -1.70 19.94 -6.11
C PRO A 173 -1.38 18.48 -6.48
N LEU A 174 -2.17 17.56 -5.93
CA LEU A 174 -2.11 16.14 -6.24
C LEU A 174 -3.08 15.82 -7.37
N LYS A 175 -2.57 15.23 -8.45
CA LYS A 175 -3.37 14.67 -9.54
C LYS A 175 -3.48 13.17 -9.37
N ILE A 176 -4.69 12.63 -9.52
CA ILE A 176 -4.91 11.19 -9.64
C ILE A 176 -5.22 10.90 -11.11
N ASP A 177 -4.41 10.07 -11.74
CA ASP A 177 -4.62 9.65 -13.11
C ASP A 177 -4.32 8.16 -13.24
N SER A 178 -5.25 7.43 -13.87
CA SER A 178 -5.10 6.00 -14.13
C SER A 178 -4.68 5.18 -12.88
N GLY A 179 -5.23 5.55 -11.71
CA GLY A 179 -4.93 4.89 -10.43
C GLY A 179 -3.58 5.23 -9.80
N LYS A 180 -2.89 6.28 -10.27
CA LYS A 180 -1.57 6.70 -9.76
C LYS A 180 -1.65 8.08 -9.11
N TYR A 181 -0.80 8.28 -8.10
CA TYR A 181 -0.51 9.59 -7.52
C TYR A 181 0.52 10.31 -8.38
N LEU A 182 0.18 11.53 -8.81
CA LEU A 182 1.01 12.37 -9.66
C LEU A 182 1.07 13.79 -9.12
N ILE A 183 2.22 14.42 -9.23
CA ILE A 183 2.41 15.86 -8.96
C ILE A 183 2.85 16.55 -10.25
N SER A 184 2.45 17.81 -10.42
CA SER A 184 2.87 18.60 -11.57
C SER A 184 4.28 19.12 -11.35
N LEU A 185 5.21 18.76 -12.24
CA LEU A 185 6.57 19.26 -12.21
C LEU A 185 6.72 20.35 -13.26
N THR A 186 7.28 21.48 -12.87
CA THR A 186 7.55 22.61 -13.78
C THR A 186 9.01 22.67 -14.21
N SER A 187 9.93 22.39 -13.29
CA SER A 187 11.38 22.52 -13.50
C SER A 187 12.16 21.71 -12.47
N ILE A 188 13.33 21.21 -12.85
CA ILE A 188 14.29 20.56 -11.94
C ILE A 188 15.54 21.43 -11.88
N TYR A 189 16.06 21.67 -10.66
CA TYR A 189 17.31 22.39 -10.45
C TYR A 189 18.34 21.44 -9.84
N VAL A 190 19.58 21.52 -10.33
CA VAL A 190 20.74 20.80 -9.77
C VAL A 190 21.79 21.85 -9.42
N ASP A 191 22.18 21.89 -8.14
CA ASP A 191 23.08 22.92 -7.60
C ASP A 191 22.65 24.37 -7.92
N GLY A 192 21.32 24.60 -7.94
CA GLY A 192 20.73 25.89 -8.26
C GLY A 192 20.64 26.22 -9.75
N VAL A 193 21.16 25.36 -10.63
CA VAL A 193 21.09 25.53 -12.09
C VAL A 193 19.88 24.79 -12.64
N PRO A 194 18.99 25.44 -13.42
CA PRO A 194 17.86 24.76 -14.04
C PRO A 194 18.34 23.74 -15.07
N LEU A 195 17.89 22.50 -14.94
CA LEU A 195 18.13 21.45 -15.91
C LEU A 195 17.28 21.72 -17.16
N THR A 196 17.92 21.85 -18.32
CA THR A 196 17.19 22.00 -19.59
C THR A 196 16.61 20.63 -19.98
N LEU A 197 15.30 20.49 -19.84
CA LEU A 197 14.55 19.30 -20.21
C LEU A 197 13.57 19.67 -21.32
N ASP A 198 13.30 18.71 -22.20
CA ASP A 198 12.16 18.82 -23.11
C ASP A 198 10.87 18.86 -22.26
N PRO A 199 10.01 19.91 -22.39
CA PRO A 199 8.78 20.03 -21.61
C PRO A 199 7.87 18.80 -21.69
N SER A 200 7.89 18.09 -22.82
CA SER A 200 7.12 16.85 -23.00
C SER A 200 7.50 15.73 -22.04
N LEU A 201 8.73 15.75 -21.48
CA LEU A 201 9.17 14.79 -20.46
C LEU A 201 8.53 15.04 -19.09
N LEU A 202 8.01 16.24 -18.86
CA LEU A 202 7.31 16.62 -17.63
C LEU A 202 5.79 16.52 -17.77
N GLU A 203 5.30 16.38 -19.00
CA GLU A 203 3.89 16.14 -19.28
C GLU A 203 3.43 14.81 -18.67
N GLY A 204 2.23 14.82 -18.09
CA GLY A 204 1.70 13.68 -17.33
C GLY A 204 2.04 13.70 -15.84
N GLY A 205 3.04 14.49 -15.41
CA GLY A 205 3.41 14.63 -14.02
C GLY A 205 4.19 13.43 -13.47
N ALA A 206 4.66 13.57 -12.23
CA ALA A 206 5.62 12.64 -11.66
C ALA A 206 5.09 11.92 -10.42
N SER A 207 5.47 10.66 -10.25
CA SER A 207 5.01 9.84 -9.13
C SER A 207 5.91 10.04 -7.89
N PRO A 208 5.35 10.33 -6.70
CA PRO A 208 6.11 10.71 -5.51
C PRO A 208 7.22 9.75 -5.03
N VAL A 209 7.18 8.47 -5.41
CA VAL A 209 8.15 7.45 -4.95
C VAL A 209 9.03 6.92 -6.09
N ARG A 210 8.74 7.28 -7.35
CA ARG A 210 9.48 6.79 -8.52
C ARG A 210 10.52 7.80 -9.02
N TRP A 211 11.02 8.67 -8.16
CA TRP A 211 12.03 9.68 -8.52
C TRP A 211 13.46 9.13 -8.66
N PHE A 212 13.70 7.84 -8.39
CA PHE A 212 15.04 7.23 -8.49
C PHE A 212 15.08 5.91 -9.27
N HIS A 213 14.35 5.82 -10.39
CA HIS A 213 14.52 4.70 -11.33
C HIS A 213 15.06 5.20 -12.68
N THR A 214 16.32 5.62 -12.67
CA THR A 214 17.14 5.81 -13.88
C THR A 214 18.17 4.66 -14.00
N PRO A 215 18.48 4.18 -15.21
CA PRO A 215 19.34 3.01 -15.44
C PRO A 215 20.82 3.17 -15.00
N TYR A 216 21.23 4.34 -14.52
CA TYR A 216 22.61 4.63 -14.10
C TYR A 216 22.91 4.37 -12.63
N TYR A 217 21.89 4.06 -11.81
CA TYR A 217 22.09 3.70 -10.41
C TYR A 217 21.45 2.35 -10.13
N LYS A 218 22.26 1.44 -9.55
CA LYS A 218 21.81 0.12 -9.09
C LYS A 218 20.50 0.25 -8.30
N PRO A 219 19.55 -0.68 -8.45
CA PRO A 219 18.20 -0.53 -7.93
C PRO A 219 18.21 -0.47 -6.40
N ILE A 220 18.09 0.73 -5.84
CA ILE A 220 17.71 0.92 -4.43
C ILE A 220 16.19 0.86 -4.39
N SER A 221 15.65 -0.34 -4.61
CA SER A 221 14.29 -0.65 -4.17
C SER A 221 14.34 -0.74 -2.65
N THR A 222 13.99 0.35 -1.95
CA THR A 222 13.84 0.34 -0.49
C THR A 222 12.65 -0.56 -0.15
N MET A 223 12.94 -1.84 -0.01
CA MET A 223 12.04 -2.86 0.49
C MET A 223 11.77 -2.56 1.96
N LEU A 224 10.62 -1.96 2.24
CA LEU A 224 10.24 -1.61 3.60
C LEU A 224 9.64 -2.84 4.28
N LEU A 225 10.33 -3.30 5.33
CA LEU A 225 9.93 -4.36 6.22
C LEU A 225 9.14 -3.74 7.38
N LEU A 226 7.81 -3.81 7.35
CA LEU A 226 7.00 -3.44 8.53
C LEU A 226 7.07 -4.55 9.58
N SER A 227 8.02 -4.41 10.49
CA SER A 227 8.09 -5.16 11.74
C SER A 227 7.08 -4.56 12.73
N LEU A 228 5.89 -5.16 12.84
CA LEU A 228 4.95 -4.82 13.91
C LEU A 228 5.41 -5.48 15.22
N LEU A 229 6.13 -4.77 16.09
CA LEU A 229 6.39 -5.19 17.47
C LEU A 229 6.20 -4.01 18.43
N ARG A 230 5.19 -4.10 19.30
CA ARG A 230 5.32 -4.59 20.68
C ARG A 230 3.99 -5.20 21.11
#